data_AF-A0A6B0GG37-F1
#
_entry.id   AF-A0A6B0GG37-F1
#
_cell.length_a   1.000
_cell.length_b   1.000
_cell.length_c   1.000
_cell.angle_alpha   90.00
_cell.angle_beta   90.00
_cell.angle_gamma   90.00
#
_symmetry.space_group_name_H-M   'P 1'
#
loop_
_entity.id
_entity.type
_entity.pdbx_description
1 polymer ?
#
loop_
_entity_poly.entity_id
_entity_poly.type
_entity_poly.pdbx_seq_one_letter_code
_entity_poly.pdbx_strand_id
1 'polypeptide(L)'
;MSDTYGESFETTFVEESALDVGFSAFLAERFDRTPEEVEYPRDAPRTEPERRIGLARELILAGGNRTGFSHHTDVQVSLRRCEHPDVTDEAVRSIRIGALRTGVFSGETAERVEKADVILAWASTAIDDDVLQEIETDYAERVVGLWEAAAEDVEYDAFIDDFAEDPPDHVDGWTKTDVDHDDVLLAYTAVVHGTPVIAAIYENERGQRRAHEWTLENWHATGGDPHDTQPNRHILLLASELDVHDALYTHLTTYDGEPIPTTGTFKPTDAA
;
A
#
# COMPACT_ATOMS: atom_id res chain seq x y z
N MET A 1 -15.25 13.94 19.17
CA MET A 1 -15.53 12.54 19.49
C MET A 1 -14.18 11.87 19.50
N SER A 2 -13.73 11.36 20.64
CA SER A 2 -12.49 10.59 20.68
C SER A 2 -12.83 9.28 19.98
N ASP A 3 -12.45 9.15 18.71
CA ASP A 3 -12.55 7.87 18.04
C ASP A 3 -11.61 6.92 18.80
N THR A 4 -12.17 5.89 19.40
CA THR A 4 -11.47 4.79 20.07
C THR A 4 -10.77 3.94 19.00
N TYR A 5 -9.78 4.55 18.35
CA TYR A 5 -8.96 3.92 17.33
C TYR A 5 -7.69 3.37 17.98
N GLY A 6 -7.33 2.13 17.62
CA GLY A 6 -6.11 1.46 18.05
C GLY A 6 -6.13 0.88 19.47
N GLU A 7 -7.32 0.62 20.02
CA GLU A 7 -7.49 -0.23 21.20
C GLU A 7 -7.12 -1.70 20.90
N SER A 8 -6.83 -2.46 21.96
CA SER A 8 -6.66 -3.91 21.91
C SER A 8 -7.91 -4.59 21.35
N PHE A 9 -7.73 -5.56 20.47
CA PHE A 9 -8.82 -6.41 20.01
C PHE A 9 -8.89 -7.69 20.86
N GLU A 10 -10.11 -8.18 21.08
CA GLU A 10 -10.29 -9.46 21.78
C GLU A 10 -10.13 -10.60 20.76
N THR A 11 -9.30 -11.59 21.10
CA THR A 11 -9.21 -12.82 20.30
C THR A 11 -10.50 -13.64 20.40
N THR A 12 -10.73 -14.52 19.43
CA THR A 12 -11.94 -15.37 19.40
C THR A 12 -11.60 -16.86 19.49
N PHE A 13 -10.62 -17.32 18.73
CA PHE A 13 -10.21 -18.71 18.60
C PHE A 13 -8.75 -18.93 18.96
N VAL A 14 -7.92 -17.88 18.97
CA VAL A 14 -6.50 -17.93 19.37
C VAL A 14 -6.29 -17.40 20.79
N GLU A 15 -5.25 -17.86 21.46
CA GLU A 15 -4.86 -17.34 22.78
C GLU A 15 -4.16 -15.97 22.68
N GLU A 16 -3.37 -15.78 21.61
CA GLU A 16 -2.64 -14.56 21.31
C GLU A 16 -2.78 -14.21 19.82
N SER A 17 -2.96 -12.93 19.51
CA SER A 17 -3.05 -12.39 18.16
C SER A 17 -2.13 -11.19 18.00
N ALA A 18 -1.67 -10.97 16.76
CA ALA A 18 -0.92 -9.77 16.39
C ALA A 18 -1.74 -8.47 16.60
N LEU A 19 -3.05 -8.59 16.84
CA LEU A 19 -3.97 -7.48 17.11
C LEU A 19 -4.19 -7.19 18.60
N ASP A 20 -3.69 -8.03 19.51
CA ASP A 20 -4.06 -7.98 20.94
C ASP A 20 -3.58 -6.72 21.64
N VAL A 21 -2.42 -6.20 21.22
CA VAL A 21 -1.86 -4.97 21.78
C VAL A 21 -2.52 -3.71 21.22
N GLY A 22 -3.33 -3.85 20.16
CA GLY A 22 -3.93 -2.74 19.42
C GLY A 22 -2.94 -2.02 18.50
N PHE A 23 -3.46 -1.38 17.46
CA PHE A 23 -2.61 -0.75 16.43
C PHE A 23 -1.84 0.47 16.95
N SER A 24 -2.34 1.17 17.96
CA SER A 24 -1.63 2.31 18.55
C SER A 24 -0.30 1.88 19.18
N ALA A 25 -0.30 0.77 19.92
CA ALA A 25 0.91 0.24 20.53
C ALA A 25 1.87 -0.33 19.47
N PHE A 26 1.32 -1.03 18.48
CA PHE A 26 2.08 -1.56 17.35
C PHE A 26 2.85 -0.47 16.58
N LEU A 27 2.17 0.62 16.21
CA LEU A 27 2.79 1.75 15.49
C LEU A 27 3.88 2.43 16.33
N ALA A 28 3.62 2.65 17.62
CA ALA A 28 4.59 3.26 18.51
C ALA A 28 5.84 2.38 18.71
N GLU A 29 5.67 1.07 18.86
CA GLU A 29 6.80 0.15 19.08
C GLU A 29 7.63 -0.07 17.82
N ARG A 30 6.99 -0.23 16.66
CA ARG A 30 7.66 -0.67 15.43
C ARG A 30 8.12 0.49 14.55
N PHE A 31 7.38 1.59 14.53
CA PHE A 31 7.62 2.72 13.64
C PHE A 31 7.89 4.05 14.38
N ASP A 32 7.78 4.08 15.72
CA ASP A 32 7.84 5.33 16.51
C ASP A 32 6.85 6.38 15.98
N ARG A 33 5.60 5.93 15.74
CA ARG A 33 4.51 6.74 15.19
C ARG A 33 3.22 6.62 15.97
N THR A 34 2.39 7.65 15.88
CA THR A 34 1.03 7.63 16.40
C THR A 34 0.00 7.34 15.29
N PRO A 35 -1.15 6.75 15.65
CA PRO A 35 -2.37 6.66 14.83
C PRO A 35 -2.72 7.86 13.94
N GLU A 36 -2.49 9.09 14.40
CA GLU A 36 -2.86 10.31 13.70
C GLU A 36 -1.86 10.71 12.61
N GLU A 37 -0.64 10.18 12.67
CA GLU A 37 0.42 10.42 11.70
C GLU A 37 0.31 9.48 10.49
N VAL A 38 -0.45 8.38 10.61
CA VAL A 38 -0.59 7.36 9.57
C VAL A 38 -1.99 7.41 8.97
N GLU A 39 -2.09 7.44 7.64
CA GLU A 39 -3.40 7.35 6.99
C GLU A 39 -4.06 6.00 7.31
N TYR A 40 -5.30 6.05 7.77
CA TYR A 40 -6.03 4.85 8.13
C TYR A 40 -6.19 3.90 6.93
N PRO A 41 -5.65 2.67 6.97
CA PRO A 41 -5.80 1.70 5.88
C PRO A 41 -7.26 1.33 5.70
N ARG A 42 -7.81 1.60 4.52
CA ARG A 42 -9.24 1.45 4.22
C ARG A 42 -9.84 0.09 4.59
N ASP A 43 -9.06 -0.98 4.47
CA ASP A 43 -9.49 -2.37 4.67
C ASP A 43 -9.14 -2.95 6.06
N ALA A 44 -8.54 -2.15 6.94
CA ALA A 44 -8.33 -2.52 8.34
C ALA A 44 -9.62 -2.28 9.17
N PRO A 45 -9.84 -3.02 10.27
CA PRO A 45 -10.93 -2.77 11.21
C PRO A 45 -10.57 -1.64 12.19
N ARG A 46 -11.50 -0.71 12.41
CA ARG A 46 -11.32 0.45 13.32
C ARG A 46 -11.67 0.13 14.75
N THR A 47 -12.59 -0.81 14.92
CA THR A 47 -13.26 -1.09 16.20
C THR A 47 -13.49 -2.59 16.33
N GLU A 48 -13.64 -3.06 17.57
CA GLU A 48 -13.95 -4.46 17.85
C GLU A 48 -15.17 -4.99 17.05
N PRO A 49 -16.29 -4.24 16.91
CA PRO A 49 -17.36 -4.58 15.98
C PRO A 49 -16.92 -4.85 14.53
N GLU A 50 -16.06 -4.00 13.97
CA GLU A 50 -15.56 -4.18 12.59
C GLU A 50 -14.61 -5.38 12.49
N ARG A 51 -13.80 -5.59 13.53
CA ARG A 51 -12.90 -6.74 13.65
C ARG A 51 -13.69 -8.05 13.66
N ARG A 52 -14.76 -8.14 14.47
CA ARG A 52 -15.68 -9.29 14.51
C ARG A 52 -16.37 -9.55 13.17
N ILE A 53 -16.88 -8.48 12.54
CA ILE A 53 -17.49 -8.57 11.20
C ILE A 53 -16.48 -9.08 10.17
N GLY A 54 -15.24 -8.59 10.22
CA GLY A 54 -14.15 -9.02 9.36
C GLY A 54 -13.81 -10.50 9.55
N LEU A 55 -13.65 -10.96 10.80
CA LEU A 55 -13.36 -12.37 11.11
C LEU A 55 -14.48 -13.30 10.64
N ALA A 56 -15.76 -12.94 10.90
CA ALA A 56 -16.90 -13.69 10.40
C ALA A 56 -16.94 -13.76 8.86
N ARG A 57 -16.50 -12.69 8.19
CA ARG A 57 -16.34 -12.68 6.73
C ARG A 57 -15.25 -13.66 6.29
N GLU A 58 -14.08 -13.68 6.93
CA GLU A 58 -13.00 -14.60 6.58
C GLU A 58 -13.42 -16.06 6.73
N LEU A 59 -14.12 -16.40 7.82
CA LEU A 59 -14.64 -17.77 8.04
C LEU A 59 -15.58 -18.24 6.94
N ILE A 60 -16.46 -17.36 6.46
CA ILE A 60 -17.36 -17.65 5.34
C ILE A 60 -16.58 -17.83 4.03
N LEU A 61 -15.55 -17.01 3.81
CA LEU A 61 -14.78 -16.97 2.56
C LEU A 61 -13.67 -18.01 2.47
N ALA A 62 -13.19 -18.55 3.59
CA ALA A 62 -12.15 -19.58 3.68
C ALA A 62 -12.59 -20.98 3.17
N GLY A 63 -13.66 -21.06 2.37
CA GLY A 63 -14.31 -22.30 1.91
C GLY A 63 -13.37 -23.33 1.25
N GLY A 64 -13.88 -24.56 1.07
CA GLY A 64 -13.16 -25.69 0.48
C GLY A 64 -12.58 -26.65 1.52
N ASN A 65 -11.38 -27.18 1.26
CA ASN A 65 -10.71 -28.17 2.13
C ASN A 65 -10.39 -27.66 3.54
N ARG A 66 -10.24 -26.34 3.73
CA ARG A 66 -9.92 -25.75 5.05
C ARG A 66 -11.08 -25.96 6.02
N THR A 67 -12.29 -25.56 5.64
CA THR A 67 -13.46 -25.60 6.54
C THR A 67 -14.40 -26.79 6.27
N GLY A 68 -14.15 -27.58 5.23
CA GLY A 68 -15.03 -28.68 4.81
C GLY A 68 -16.30 -28.24 4.06
N PHE A 69 -16.53 -26.92 3.90
CA PHE A 69 -17.68 -26.36 3.19
C PHE A 69 -17.30 -25.91 1.78
N SER A 70 -17.72 -26.67 0.77
CA SER A 70 -17.37 -26.41 -0.64
C SER A 70 -18.20 -25.30 -1.29
N HIS A 71 -19.41 -25.07 -0.79
CA HIS A 71 -20.32 -24.03 -1.27
C HIS A 71 -21.03 -23.28 -0.14
N HIS A 72 -21.36 -22.01 -0.37
CA HIS A 72 -22.15 -21.17 0.53
C HIS A 72 -23.53 -21.77 0.88
N THR A 73 -24.06 -22.67 0.04
CA THR A 73 -25.27 -23.46 0.32
C THR A 73 -25.03 -24.51 1.42
N ASP A 74 -23.83 -25.08 1.48
CA ASP A 74 -23.43 -26.05 2.51
C ASP A 74 -23.34 -25.35 3.86
N VAL A 75 -22.73 -24.16 3.88
CA VAL A 75 -22.72 -23.25 5.04
C VAL A 75 -24.15 -22.93 5.50
N GLN A 76 -25.05 -22.58 4.57
CA GLN A 76 -26.45 -22.29 4.91
C GLN A 76 -27.17 -23.49 5.52
N VAL A 77 -26.96 -24.69 4.98
CA VAL A 77 -27.55 -25.92 5.52
C VAL A 77 -26.98 -26.24 6.90
N SER A 78 -25.66 -26.06 7.08
CA SER A 78 -24.97 -26.25 8.35
C SER A 78 -25.48 -25.29 9.42
N LEU A 79 -25.57 -24.00 9.10
CA LEU A 79 -26.12 -22.96 9.99
C LEU A 79 -27.53 -23.30 10.49
N ARG A 80 -28.42 -23.78 9.61
CA ARG A 80 -29.79 -24.17 9.99
C ARG A 80 -29.87 -25.42 10.87
N ARG A 81 -28.78 -26.18 10.96
CA ARG A 81 -28.68 -27.39 11.79
C ARG A 81 -27.84 -27.15 13.04
N CYS A 82 -27.27 -25.96 13.19
CA CYS A 82 -26.48 -25.59 14.35
C CYS A 82 -27.37 -25.59 15.60
N GLU A 83 -26.90 -26.23 16.67
CA GLU A 83 -27.61 -26.29 17.95
C GLU A 83 -27.06 -25.29 18.98
N HIS A 84 -26.16 -24.39 18.56
CA HIS A 84 -25.62 -23.35 19.44
C HIS A 84 -26.73 -22.39 19.89
N PRO A 85 -26.82 -22.03 21.19
CA PRO A 85 -27.90 -21.20 21.71
C PRO A 85 -28.02 -19.82 21.04
N ASP A 86 -26.88 -19.26 20.62
CA ASP A 86 -26.84 -17.97 19.93
C ASP A 86 -27.21 -18.05 18.43
N VAL A 87 -27.30 -19.27 17.88
CA VAL A 87 -27.68 -19.51 16.49
C VAL A 87 -29.16 -19.86 16.42
N THR A 88 -30.01 -18.84 16.43
CA THR A 88 -31.47 -19.01 16.34
C THR A 88 -31.97 -19.08 14.89
N ASP A 89 -33.11 -19.73 14.69
CA ASP A 89 -33.81 -19.81 13.40
C ASP A 89 -34.06 -18.42 12.77
N GLU A 90 -34.40 -17.44 13.60
CA GLU A 90 -34.64 -16.06 13.19
C GLU A 90 -33.33 -15.38 12.76
N ALA A 91 -32.28 -15.53 13.56
CA ALA A 91 -30.96 -14.97 13.27
C ALA A 91 -30.39 -15.55 11.97
N VAL A 92 -30.48 -16.86 11.76
CA VAL A 92 -30.07 -17.53 10.51
C VAL A 92 -30.88 -17.02 9.31
N ARG A 93 -32.19 -16.79 9.45
CA ARG A 93 -33.04 -16.23 8.37
C ARG A 93 -32.69 -14.79 8.03
N SER A 94 -32.16 -14.03 8.98
CA SER A 94 -31.69 -12.65 8.76
C SER A 94 -30.45 -12.59 7.86
N ILE A 95 -29.67 -13.69 7.81
CA ILE A 95 -28.48 -13.82 6.97
C ILE A 95 -28.89 -14.26 5.56
N ARG A 96 -28.84 -13.33 4.62
CA ARG A 96 -29.16 -13.62 3.21
C ARG A 96 -28.10 -14.53 2.60
N ILE A 97 -28.51 -15.41 1.69
CA ILE A 97 -27.58 -16.27 0.94
C ILE A 97 -26.51 -15.49 0.19
N GLY A 98 -26.84 -14.28 -0.29
CA GLY A 98 -25.87 -13.37 -0.89
C GLY A 98 -24.75 -12.97 0.06
N ALA A 99 -25.05 -12.77 1.35
CA ALA A 99 -24.07 -12.47 2.37
C ALA A 99 -23.13 -13.66 2.62
N LEU A 100 -23.67 -14.88 2.68
CA LEU A 100 -22.86 -16.11 2.78
C LEU A 100 -21.96 -16.36 1.56
N ARG A 101 -22.28 -15.75 0.41
CA ARG A 101 -21.45 -15.86 -0.80
C ARG A 101 -20.33 -14.84 -0.84
N THR A 102 -20.56 -13.63 -0.30
CA THR A 102 -19.62 -12.50 -0.43
C THR A 102 -18.95 -12.12 0.88
N GLY A 103 -19.41 -12.66 2.01
CA GLY A 103 -19.01 -12.23 3.35
C GLY A 103 -19.48 -10.81 3.70
N VAL A 104 -20.48 -10.26 3.00
CA VAL A 104 -20.96 -8.89 3.21
C VAL A 104 -22.32 -8.90 3.91
N PHE A 105 -22.35 -8.49 5.17
CA PHE A 105 -23.57 -8.36 5.95
C PHE A 105 -24.22 -7.00 5.72
N SER A 106 -25.50 -6.99 5.31
CA SER A 106 -26.31 -5.78 5.18
C SER A 106 -26.91 -5.36 6.52
N GLY A 107 -27.12 -4.07 6.72
CA GLY A 107 -27.76 -3.52 7.92
C GLY A 107 -26.90 -2.44 8.57
N GLU A 108 -27.43 -1.82 9.61
CA GLU A 108 -26.67 -0.95 10.51
C GLU A 108 -25.60 -1.75 11.26
N THR A 109 -24.61 -1.07 11.85
CA THR A 109 -23.47 -1.73 12.51
C THR A 109 -23.90 -2.82 13.50
N ALA A 110 -24.89 -2.54 14.37
CA ALA A 110 -25.39 -3.52 15.33
C ALA A 110 -25.96 -4.78 14.66
N GLU A 111 -26.77 -4.63 13.60
CA GLU A 111 -27.33 -5.78 12.88
C GLU A 111 -26.25 -6.61 12.18
N ARG A 112 -25.17 -5.96 11.72
CA ARG A 112 -24.04 -6.68 11.10
C ARG A 112 -23.24 -7.44 12.16
N VAL A 113 -23.06 -6.85 13.35
CA VAL A 113 -22.40 -7.53 14.48
C VAL A 113 -23.21 -8.74 14.90
N GLU A 114 -24.52 -8.63 15.07
CA GLU A 114 -25.38 -9.78 15.40
C GLU A 114 -25.23 -10.92 14.38
N LYS A 115 -25.17 -10.58 13.09
CA LYS A 115 -24.95 -11.58 12.02
C LYS A 115 -23.54 -12.18 12.08
N ALA A 116 -22.53 -11.38 12.43
CA ALA A 116 -21.17 -11.86 12.62
C ALA A 116 -21.09 -12.83 13.81
N ASP A 117 -21.69 -12.48 14.94
CA ASP A 117 -21.73 -13.32 16.15
C ASP A 117 -22.38 -14.69 15.88
N VAL A 118 -23.46 -14.72 15.10
CA VAL A 118 -24.10 -15.97 14.65
C VAL A 118 -23.15 -16.83 13.83
N ILE A 119 -22.33 -16.22 12.97
CA ILE A 119 -21.35 -16.94 12.14
C ILE A 119 -20.19 -17.44 12.99
N LEU A 120 -19.68 -16.64 13.93
CA LEU A 120 -18.62 -17.04 14.86
C LEU A 120 -19.08 -18.21 15.73
N ALA A 121 -20.29 -18.13 16.30
CA ALA A 121 -20.91 -19.18 17.10
C ALA A 121 -21.21 -20.45 16.30
N TRP A 122 -21.56 -20.33 15.01
CA TRP A 122 -21.69 -21.50 14.15
C TRP A 122 -20.32 -22.11 13.85
N ALA A 123 -19.34 -21.29 13.49
CA ALA A 123 -18.01 -21.74 13.12
C ALA A 123 -17.35 -22.54 14.25
N SER A 124 -17.47 -22.09 15.51
CA SER A 124 -16.97 -22.79 16.70
C SER A 124 -17.58 -24.18 16.93
N THR A 125 -18.73 -24.47 16.32
CA THR A 125 -19.37 -25.80 16.42
C THR A 125 -19.14 -26.68 15.20
N ALA A 126 -18.84 -26.06 14.05
CA ALA A 126 -18.91 -26.70 12.74
C ALA A 126 -17.55 -26.87 12.06
N ILE A 127 -16.52 -26.19 12.55
CA ILE A 127 -15.16 -26.16 11.97
C ILE A 127 -14.18 -26.58 13.07
N ASP A 128 -13.15 -27.33 12.71
CA ASP A 128 -12.10 -27.77 13.63
C ASP A 128 -11.32 -26.58 14.21
N ASP A 129 -10.99 -26.64 15.50
CA ASP A 129 -10.32 -25.55 16.23
C ASP A 129 -9.00 -25.09 15.58
N ASP A 130 -8.18 -26.03 15.08
CA ASP A 130 -6.92 -25.71 14.41
C ASP A 130 -7.14 -24.84 13.16
N VAL A 131 -8.23 -25.09 12.42
CA VAL A 131 -8.60 -24.32 11.22
C VAL A 131 -9.10 -22.93 11.61
N LEU A 132 -9.89 -22.83 12.69
CA LEU A 132 -10.38 -21.55 13.20
C LEU A 132 -9.23 -20.65 13.65
N GLN A 133 -8.26 -21.23 14.36
CA GLN A 133 -7.04 -20.54 14.78
C GLN A 133 -6.25 -20.04 13.57
N GLU A 134 -6.02 -20.90 12.56
CA GLU A 134 -5.30 -20.52 11.34
C GLU A 134 -5.98 -19.35 10.61
N ILE A 135 -7.31 -19.37 10.47
CA ILE A 135 -8.06 -18.29 9.81
C ILE A 135 -7.96 -16.98 10.59
N GLU A 136 -8.04 -17.03 11.92
CA GLU A 136 -7.92 -15.82 12.74
C GLU A 136 -6.50 -15.25 12.74
N THR A 137 -5.49 -16.10 12.78
CA THR A 137 -4.08 -15.69 12.63
C THR A 137 -3.84 -15.04 11.27
N ASP A 138 -4.25 -15.68 10.17
CA ASP A 138 -4.12 -15.13 8.81
C ASP A 138 -4.82 -13.75 8.71
N TYR A 139 -6.01 -13.63 9.29
CA TYR A 139 -6.75 -12.37 9.32
C TYR A 139 -5.99 -11.29 10.08
N ALA A 140 -5.48 -11.61 11.27
CA ALA A 140 -4.69 -10.70 12.09
C ALA A 140 -3.43 -10.23 11.36
N GLU A 141 -2.65 -11.16 10.79
CA GLU A 141 -1.43 -10.86 10.04
C GLU A 141 -1.72 -9.99 8.82
N ARG A 142 -2.78 -10.29 8.07
CA ARG A 142 -3.19 -9.46 6.93
C ARG A 142 -3.50 -8.03 7.37
N VAL A 143 -4.19 -7.85 8.49
CA VAL A 143 -4.53 -6.53 8.99
C VAL A 143 -3.28 -5.79 9.48
N VAL A 144 -2.35 -6.46 10.16
CA VAL A 144 -1.05 -5.88 10.52
C VAL A 144 -0.29 -5.41 9.28
N GLY A 145 -0.24 -6.22 8.23
CA GLY A 145 0.43 -5.84 6.97
C GLY A 145 -0.18 -4.61 6.30
N LEU A 146 -1.49 -4.36 6.46
CA LEU A 146 -2.11 -3.11 5.98
C LEU A 146 -1.61 -1.88 6.75
N TRP A 147 -1.38 -2.02 8.05
CA TRP A 147 -0.84 -0.95 8.89
C TRP A 147 0.66 -0.74 8.67
N GLU A 148 1.42 -1.81 8.45
CA GLU A 148 2.82 -1.71 8.05
C GLU A 148 2.96 -0.91 6.77
N ALA A 149 2.20 -1.27 5.73
CA ALA A 149 2.23 -0.55 4.45
C ALA A 149 1.90 0.94 4.61
N ALA A 150 0.84 1.27 5.36
CA ALA A 150 0.48 2.67 5.58
C ALA A 150 1.52 3.44 6.41
N ALA A 151 2.20 2.80 7.36
CA ALA A 151 3.28 3.42 8.11
C ALA A 151 4.54 3.62 7.24
N GLU A 152 4.87 2.64 6.40
CA GLU A 152 5.96 2.73 5.43
C GLU A 152 5.70 3.85 4.40
N ASP A 153 4.46 4.04 3.95
CA ASP A 153 4.08 5.15 3.07
C ASP A 153 4.41 6.52 3.71
N VAL A 154 4.20 6.68 5.01
CA VAL A 154 4.52 7.94 5.73
C VAL A 154 6.03 8.17 5.81
N GLU A 155 6.81 7.11 6.06
CA GLU A 155 8.28 7.21 6.03
C GLU A 155 8.79 7.55 4.63
N TYR A 156 8.18 6.97 3.60
CA TYR A 156 8.52 7.25 2.21
C TYR A 156 8.18 8.68 1.82
N ASP A 157 7.00 9.17 2.17
CA ASP A 157 6.60 10.56 1.90
C ASP A 157 7.54 11.56 2.59
N ALA A 158 7.89 11.32 3.85
CA ALA A 158 8.87 12.15 4.57
C ALA A 158 10.25 12.11 3.90
N PHE A 159 10.67 10.93 3.41
CA PHE A 159 11.91 10.79 2.64
C PHE A 159 11.87 11.58 1.32
N ILE A 160 10.75 11.56 0.60
CA ILE A 160 10.57 12.34 -0.63
C ILE A 160 10.57 13.84 -0.35
N ASP A 161 9.95 14.29 0.74
CA ASP A 161 9.99 15.68 1.18
C ASP A 161 11.43 16.12 1.49
N ASP A 162 12.20 15.29 2.21
CA ASP A 162 13.63 15.53 2.47
C ASP A 162 14.44 15.56 1.17
N PHE A 163 14.17 14.65 0.22
CA PHE A 163 14.80 14.64 -1.10
C PHE A 163 14.47 15.91 -1.91
N ALA A 164 13.28 16.47 -1.76
CA ALA A 164 12.89 17.71 -2.42
C ALA A 164 13.56 18.94 -1.79
N GLU A 165 13.76 18.96 -0.47
CA GLU A 165 14.41 20.08 0.24
C GLU A 165 15.94 20.07 0.10
N ASP A 166 16.58 18.91 0.30
CA ASP A 166 18.02 18.72 0.22
C ASP A 166 18.40 17.49 -0.64
N PRO A 167 18.25 17.59 -1.97
CA PRO A 167 18.54 16.47 -2.85
C PRO A 167 20.02 16.06 -2.78
N PRO A 168 20.34 14.77 -2.57
CA PRO A 168 21.71 14.30 -2.36
C PRO A 168 22.56 14.43 -3.61
N ASP A 169 23.87 14.58 -3.45
CA ASP A 169 24.80 14.70 -4.59
C ASP A 169 24.83 13.45 -5.50
N HIS A 170 24.45 12.29 -4.95
CA HIS A 170 24.44 11.02 -5.68
C HIS A 170 23.21 10.17 -5.34
N VAL A 171 22.64 9.52 -6.35
CA VAL A 171 21.54 8.54 -6.24
C VAL A 171 21.82 7.43 -7.23
N ASP A 172 22.04 6.19 -6.78
CA ASP A 172 22.21 5.00 -7.64
C ASP A 172 23.06 5.22 -8.92
N GLY A 173 24.24 5.82 -8.72
CA GLY A 173 25.22 6.10 -9.78
C GLY A 173 24.95 7.36 -10.61
N TRP A 174 23.80 7.99 -10.42
CA TRP A 174 23.52 9.35 -10.88
C TRP A 174 24.24 10.38 -10.02
N THR A 175 24.66 11.48 -10.64
CA THR A 175 25.34 12.60 -9.98
C THR A 175 24.57 13.89 -10.21
N LYS A 176 24.24 14.58 -9.12
CA LYS A 176 23.60 15.90 -9.13
C LYS A 176 24.49 16.87 -9.90
N THR A 177 23.90 17.63 -10.80
CA THR A 177 24.64 18.61 -11.60
C THR A 177 23.94 19.96 -11.56
N ASP A 178 24.74 21.02 -11.48
CA ASP A 178 24.25 22.36 -11.69
C ASP A 178 24.07 22.60 -13.20
N VAL A 179 22.93 23.17 -13.56
CA VAL A 179 22.59 23.56 -14.92
C VAL A 179 22.37 25.07 -14.94
N ASP A 180 22.96 25.75 -15.91
CA ASP A 180 22.80 27.19 -16.11
C ASP A 180 21.52 27.48 -16.91
N HIS A 181 20.35 27.17 -16.32
CA HIS A 181 19.04 27.46 -16.91
C HIS A 181 18.00 27.76 -15.83
N ASP A 182 17.36 28.93 -15.89
CA ASP A 182 16.46 29.46 -14.84
C ASP A 182 15.25 28.56 -14.54
N ASP A 183 14.73 27.85 -15.56
CA ASP A 183 13.57 26.97 -15.38
C ASP A 183 13.93 25.57 -14.82
N VAL A 184 15.21 25.21 -14.73
CA VAL A 184 15.64 23.90 -14.21
C VAL A 184 15.85 24.00 -12.70
N LEU A 185 15.12 23.17 -11.96
CA LEU A 185 15.11 23.20 -10.49
C LEU A 185 16.08 22.20 -9.87
N LEU A 186 16.23 21.03 -10.49
CA LEU A 186 17.07 19.95 -10.03
C LEU A 186 17.46 19.07 -11.22
N ALA A 187 18.73 18.67 -11.32
CA ALA A 187 19.19 17.82 -12.40
C ALA A 187 20.23 16.79 -11.91
N TYR A 188 20.15 15.61 -12.50
CA TYR A 188 21.08 14.51 -12.31
C TYR A 188 21.57 14.01 -13.65
N THR A 189 22.82 13.55 -13.68
CA THR A 189 23.44 12.99 -14.89
C THR A 189 24.00 11.61 -14.61
N ALA A 190 23.92 10.74 -15.61
CA ALA A 190 24.47 9.40 -15.59
C ALA A 190 24.71 8.89 -17.01
N VAL A 191 25.34 7.73 -17.12
CA VAL A 191 25.36 6.91 -18.32
C VAL A 191 24.36 5.78 -18.10
N VAL A 192 23.25 5.80 -18.83
CA VAL A 192 22.22 4.76 -18.78
C VAL A 192 22.32 3.91 -20.04
N HIS A 193 22.58 2.61 -19.88
CA HIS A 193 22.80 1.67 -20.99
C HIS A 193 23.80 2.18 -22.04
N GLY A 194 24.90 2.79 -21.60
CA GLY A 194 25.95 3.33 -22.47
C GLY A 194 25.65 4.69 -23.10
N THR A 195 24.51 5.31 -22.77
CA THR A 195 24.13 6.63 -23.27
C THR A 195 24.23 7.67 -22.15
N PRO A 196 25.03 8.74 -22.29
CA PRO A 196 25.04 9.84 -21.34
C PRO A 196 23.71 10.61 -21.40
N VAL A 197 23.06 10.72 -20.26
CA VAL A 197 21.74 11.34 -20.09
C VAL A 197 21.73 12.34 -18.94
N ILE A 198 20.76 13.24 -18.98
CA ILE A 198 20.39 14.15 -17.91
C ILE A 198 18.91 13.96 -17.60
N ALA A 199 18.59 13.71 -16.34
CA ALA A 199 17.24 13.69 -15.81
C ALA A 199 17.04 14.95 -14.95
N ALA A 200 16.00 15.75 -15.23
CA ALA A 200 15.80 16.99 -14.51
C ALA A 200 14.34 17.32 -14.24
N ILE A 201 14.11 18.02 -13.14
CA ILE A 201 12.87 18.72 -12.80
C ILE A 201 12.98 20.14 -13.33
N TYR A 202 11.95 20.59 -14.05
CA TYR A 202 11.89 21.94 -14.59
C TYR A 202 10.47 22.49 -14.55
N GLU A 203 10.34 23.82 -14.59
CA GLU A 203 9.07 24.51 -14.71
C GLU A 203 8.73 24.75 -16.18
N ASN A 204 7.56 24.31 -16.64
CA ASN A 204 7.12 24.56 -18.02
C ASN A 204 6.56 25.98 -18.20
N GLU A 205 6.30 26.41 -19.44
CA GLU A 205 5.72 27.74 -19.77
C GLU A 205 4.39 28.07 -19.05
N ARG A 206 3.71 27.07 -18.46
CA ARG A 206 2.46 27.24 -17.70
C ARG A 206 2.67 27.29 -16.18
N GLY A 207 3.92 27.33 -15.72
CA GLY A 207 4.26 27.29 -14.31
C GLY A 207 4.08 25.91 -13.66
N GLN A 208 4.05 24.84 -14.46
CA GLN A 208 3.88 23.47 -13.93
C GLN A 208 5.24 22.78 -13.90
N ARG A 209 5.57 22.18 -12.75
CA ARG A 209 6.76 21.33 -12.62
C ARG A 209 6.59 20.03 -13.40
N ARG A 210 7.64 19.62 -14.09
CA ARG A 210 7.74 18.40 -14.90
C ARG A 210 9.10 17.76 -14.66
N ALA A 211 9.17 16.43 -14.76
CA ALA A 211 10.42 15.68 -14.75
C ALA A 211 10.58 14.98 -16.10
N HIS A 212 11.74 15.13 -16.75
CA HIS A 212 12.08 14.44 -18.00
C HIS A 212 13.53 13.98 -18.01
N GLU A 213 13.82 13.01 -18.88
CA GLU A 213 15.18 12.61 -19.23
C GLU A 213 15.49 12.99 -20.68
N TRP A 214 16.68 13.52 -20.91
CA TRP A 214 17.24 13.83 -22.22
C TRP A 214 18.60 13.16 -22.39
N THR A 215 19.01 12.94 -23.63
CA THR A 215 20.43 12.66 -23.90
C THR A 215 21.23 13.94 -23.69
N LEU A 216 22.43 13.83 -23.12
CA LEU A 216 23.29 15.01 -22.95
C LEU A 216 23.69 15.64 -24.29
N GLU A 217 23.80 14.83 -25.35
CA GLU A 217 24.03 15.33 -26.70
C GLU A 217 22.93 16.31 -27.14
N ASN A 218 21.66 15.91 -27.02
CA ASN A 218 20.54 16.77 -27.40
C ASN A 218 20.44 17.98 -26.48
N TRP A 219 20.62 17.77 -25.17
CA TRP A 219 20.62 18.83 -24.18
C TRP A 219 21.65 19.93 -24.50
N HIS A 220 22.87 19.55 -24.84
CA HIS A 220 23.89 20.53 -25.22
C HIS A 220 23.64 21.17 -26.59
N ALA A 221 23.06 20.44 -27.54
CA ALA A 221 22.75 20.96 -28.88
C ALA A 221 21.74 22.11 -28.87
N THR A 222 20.86 22.15 -27.87
CA THR A 222 19.86 23.20 -27.64
C THR A 222 20.30 24.25 -26.61
N GLY A 223 21.53 24.18 -26.11
CA GLY A 223 22.02 25.09 -25.08
C GLY A 223 21.48 24.80 -23.68
N GLY A 224 20.91 23.62 -23.45
CA GLY A 224 20.38 23.20 -22.15
C GLY A 224 18.98 23.72 -21.85
N ASP A 225 18.19 24.00 -22.89
CA ASP A 225 16.81 24.46 -22.74
C ASP A 225 15.85 23.25 -22.64
N PRO A 226 15.18 23.01 -21.49
CA PRO A 226 14.28 21.88 -21.33
C PRO A 226 12.99 21.97 -22.16
N HIS A 227 12.62 23.15 -22.67
CA HIS A 227 11.43 23.35 -23.52
C HIS A 227 11.72 23.05 -24.98
N ASP A 228 12.93 23.37 -25.44
CA ASP A 228 13.37 23.16 -26.83
C ASP A 228 14.04 21.78 -27.03
N THR A 229 14.50 21.12 -25.96
CA THR A 229 15.14 19.80 -26.07
C THR A 229 14.11 18.68 -26.17
N GLN A 230 14.17 17.91 -27.25
CA GLN A 230 13.33 16.72 -27.42
C GLN A 230 13.65 15.67 -26.33
N PRO A 231 12.68 15.25 -25.50
CA PRO A 231 12.91 14.29 -24.43
C PRO A 231 13.29 12.92 -24.99
N ASN A 232 14.29 12.30 -24.36
CA ASN A 232 14.66 10.91 -24.60
C ASN A 232 13.63 9.97 -23.95
N ARG A 233 13.21 10.31 -22.73
CA ARG A 233 12.17 9.60 -21.99
C ARG A 233 11.34 10.59 -21.19
N HIS A 234 10.03 10.41 -21.22
CA HIS A 234 9.16 11.03 -20.22
C HIS A 234 9.29 10.24 -18.93
N ILE A 235 9.70 10.89 -17.85
CA ILE A 235 9.63 10.30 -16.51
C ILE A 235 8.15 10.26 -16.17
N LEU A 236 7.60 9.05 -16.25
CA LEU A 236 6.16 8.85 -16.14
C LEU A 236 5.75 9.14 -14.70
N LEU A 237 4.95 10.19 -14.54
CA LEU A 237 4.03 10.30 -13.42
C LEU A 237 2.98 9.19 -13.62
N LEU A 238 3.25 8.00 -13.08
CA LEU A 238 2.30 6.90 -13.03
C LEU A 238 1.19 7.30 -12.07
N ALA A 239 0.19 8.02 -12.60
CA ALA A 239 -0.94 8.68 -11.93
C ALA A 239 -0.76 10.19 -11.74
N SER A 240 -1.89 10.89 -11.73
CA SER A 240 -2.02 12.34 -11.51
C SER A 240 -1.70 12.78 -10.08
N GLU A 241 -1.07 11.93 -9.28
CA GLU A 241 -0.94 12.06 -7.82
C GLU A 241 0.52 12.02 -7.33
N LEU A 242 1.48 11.53 -8.14
CA LEU A 242 2.89 11.51 -7.71
C LEU A 242 3.49 12.92 -7.76
N ASP A 243 4.18 13.30 -6.69
CA ASP A 243 5.01 14.50 -6.68
C ASP A 243 6.12 14.39 -7.74
N VAL A 244 6.55 15.53 -8.28
CA VAL A 244 7.57 15.55 -9.34
C VAL A 244 8.94 15.05 -8.84
N HIS A 245 9.23 15.20 -7.55
CA HIS A 245 10.45 14.70 -6.93
C HIS A 245 10.39 13.19 -6.70
N ASP A 246 9.25 12.65 -6.27
CA ASP A 246 9.04 11.20 -6.20
C ASP A 246 9.23 10.55 -7.58
N ALA A 247 8.64 11.14 -8.62
CA ALA A 247 8.82 10.63 -9.98
C ALA A 247 10.28 10.67 -10.44
N LEU A 248 11.01 11.74 -10.12
CA LEU A 248 12.44 11.81 -10.39
C LEU A 248 13.20 10.73 -9.59
N TYR A 249 13.01 10.66 -8.27
CA TYR A 249 13.71 9.71 -7.40
C TYR A 249 13.46 8.26 -7.85
N THR A 250 12.21 7.89 -8.09
CA THR A 250 11.82 6.58 -8.64
C THR A 250 12.52 6.30 -9.97
N HIS A 251 12.67 7.30 -10.85
CA HIS A 251 13.41 7.13 -12.10
C HIS A 251 14.90 6.87 -11.86
N LEU A 252 15.54 7.64 -10.98
CA LEU A 252 16.96 7.49 -10.67
C LEU A 252 17.28 6.11 -10.07
N THR A 253 16.38 5.56 -9.25
CA THR A 253 16.54 4.23 -8.63
C THR A 253 16.10 3.07 -9.52
N THR A 254 15.21 3.32 -10.50
CA THR A 254 14.76 2.29 -11.45
C THR A 254 15.77 2.02 -12.56
N TYR A 255 16.51 3.04 -13.01
CA TYR A 255 17.49 2.92 -14.08
C TYR A 255 18.91 2.99 -13.51
N ASP A 256 19.58 1.84 -13.48
CA ASP A 256 20.99 1.72 -13.11
C ASP A 256 21.85 2.73 -13.90
N GLY A 257 22.25 3.80 -13.23
CA GLY A 257 23.13 4.82 -13.76
C GLY A 257 24.59 4.45 -13.51
N GLU A 258 25.45 4.65 -14.51
CA GLU A 258 26.89 4.70 -14.27
C GLU A 258 27.36 6.17 -14.19
N PRO A 259 28.29 6.53 -13.29
CA PRO A 259 28.80 7.89 -13.22
C PRO A 259 29.44 8.33 -14.54
N ILE A 260 29.21 9.58 -14.94
CA ILE A 260 29.85 10.14 -16.14
C ILE A 260 31.37 10.22 -15.92
N PRO A 261 32.20 9.71 -16.84
CA PRO A 261 33.65 9.79 -16.71
C PRO A 261 34.14 11.25 -16.64
N THR A 262 34.82 11.61 -15.55
CA THR A 262 35.35 12.98 -15.31
C THR A 262 36.57 13.35 -16.16
N THR A 263 37.10 12.42 -16.96
CA THR A 263 38.28 12.65 -17.80
C THR A 263 38.12 12.06 -19.19
N GLY A 264 37.83 12.95 -20.14
CA GLY A 264 37.83 12.65 -21.57
C GLY A 264 36.57 13.17 -22.22
N THR A 265 36.72 14.09 -23.18
CA THR A 265 35.68 14.47 -24.12
C THR A 265 35.02 13.19 -24.65
N PHE A 266 33.80 12.92 -24.19
CA PHE A 266 32.98 11.84 -24.71
C PHE A 266 32.72 12.17 -26.18
N LYS A 267 33.35 11.42 -27.08
CA LYS A 267 32.94 11.40 -28.47
C LYS A 267 31.82 10.36 -28.55
N PRO A 268 30.60 10.74 -28.95
CA PRO A 268 29.61 9.74 -29.33
C PRO A 268 30.26 8.83 -30.35
N THR A 269 30.26 7.53 -30.09
CA THR A 269 30.70 6.56 -31.08
C THR A 269 29.69 6.61 -32.23
N ASP A 270 30.09 7.18 -33.36
CA ASP A 270 29.33 7.11 -34.61
C ASP A 270 29.01 5.63 -34.88
N ALA A 271 27.75 5.25 -34.74
CA ALA A 271 27.27 3.94 -35.13
C ALA A 271 27.24 3.87 -36.67
N ALA A 272 27.90 2.84 -37.20
CA ALA A 272 28.00 2.52 -38.63
C ALA A 272 26.68 1.98 -39.22
#